data_AF-A0A352Y416-F1
#
_entry.id   AF-A0A352Y416-F1
#
_cell.length_a   1.000
_cell.length_b   1.000
_cell.length_c   1.000
_cell.angle_alpha   90.00
_cell.angle_beta   90.00
_cell.angle_gamma   90.00
#
_symmetry.space_group_name_H-M   'P 1'
#
loop_
_entity.id
_entity.type
_entity.pdbx_description
1 polymer ?
#
loop_
_entity_poly.entity_id
_entity_poly.type
_entity_poly.pdbx_seq_one_letter_code
_entity_poly.pdbx_strand_id
1 'polypeptide(L)'
;MITKHERLHALENQIHRLNRHIETLNQRSNRLSWVRLTIFLAGLFLSIIVFFMGGWLWSLAIAAITLIVFSIAVYYHRQIERSITRHKIWRQIKSTHVARMQLDWANIPSISTASPVANHPFETDLDITGNHSLHQLITTAVSFEGKQRVREWLLHTSPDIQTIRKRQALLQELTPLSRFRDKLTLKSLLASTNVAEHLEGKRLLNWLNLPKQQETHQQSRLTIIVATVLSVLTIALVLLNSFALIGPQYWIIAVLLSIGWFSAKRKERGDLFEDSYFLHDAFAQLSTIFEYLETYP
;
A
#
# COMPACT_ATOMS: atom_id res chain seq x y z
N MET A 1 1.04 39.07 -8.55
CA MET A 1 0.95 37.96 -7.58
C MET A 1 -0.49 37.45 -7.60
N ILE A 2 -0.71 36.14 -7.62
CA ILE A 2 -2.07 35.57 -7.60
C ILE A 2 -2.69 35.86 -6.23
N THR A 3 -3.91 36.40 -6.19
CA THR A 3 -4.60 36.69 -4.93
C THR A 3 -5.04 35.39 -4.23
N LYS A 4 -5.26 35.45 -2.91
CA LYS A 4 -5.82 34.30 -2.16
C LYS A 4 -7.13 33.80 -2.79
N HIS A 5 -7.98 34.73 -3.22
CA HIS A 5 -9.28 34.44 -3.81
C HIS A 5 -9.15 33.73 -5.16
N GLU A 6 -8.29 34.23 -6.06
CA GLU A 6 -7.99 33.57 -7.35
C GLU A 6 -7.46 32.15 -7.16
N ARG A 7 -6.58 31.95 -6.16
CA ARG A 7 -6.02 30.62 -5.86
C ARG A 7 -7.07 29.66 -5.33
N LEU A 8 -7.99 30.12 -4.48
CA LEU A 8 -9.13 29.33 -4.01
C LEU A 8 -10.03 28.91 -5.17
N HIS A 9 -10.45 29.86 -6.00
CA HIS A 9 -11.25 29.58 -7.20
C HIS A 9 -10.57 28.58 -8.14
N ALA A 10 -9.26 28.70 -8.34
CA ALA A 10 -8.50 27.74 -9.15
C ALA A 10 -8.52 26.32 -8.57
N LEU A 11 -8.40 26.17 -7.24
CA LEU A 11 -8.45 24.87 -6.56
C LEU A 11 -9.85 24.27 -6.58
N GLU A 12 -10.89 25.07 -6.34
CA GLU A 12 -12.30 24.64 -6.40
C GLU A 12 -12.66 24.15 -7.80
N ASN A 13 -12.25 24.87 -8.84
CA ASN A 13 -12.40 24.45 -10.24
C ASN A 13 -11.69 23.11 -10.51
N GLN A 14 -10.49 22.89 -9.97
CA GLN A 14 -9.79 21.60 -10.09
C GLN A 14 -10.56 20.48 -9.38
N ILE A 15 -11.11 20.73 -8.19
CA ILE A 15 -11.92 19.77 -7.44
C ILE A 15 -13.17 19.39 -8.23
N HIS A 16 -13.88 20.35 -8.81
CA HIS A 16 -15.06 20.08 -9.64
C HIS A 16 -14.73 19.22 -10.87
N ARG A 17 -13.61 19.51 -11.56
CA ARG A 17 -13.15 18.68 -12.70
C ARG A 17 -12.82 17.26 -12.26
N LEU A 18 -12.13 17.10 -11.13
CA LEU A 18 -11.81 15.79 -10.56
C LEU A 18 -13.08 15.01 -10.19
N ASN A 19 -14.07 15.67 -9.57
CA ASN A 19 -15.35 15.03 -9.22
C ASN A 19 -16.10 14.52 -10.46
N ARG A 20 -16.19 15.34 -11.52
CA ARG A 20 -16.80 14.90 -12.79
C ARG A 20 -16.07 13.69 -13.36
N HIS A 21 -14.74 13.69 -13.35
CA HIS A 21 -13.96 12.57 -13.87
C HIS A 21 -14.14 11.29 -13.02
N ILE A 22 -14.10 11.41 -11.69
CA ILE A 22 -14.37 10.29 -10.78
C ILE A 22 -15.75 9.69 -11.05
N GLU A 23 -16.77 10.52 -11.23
CA GLU A 23 -18.13 10.06 -11.52
C GLU A 23 -18.20 9.28 -12.84
N THR A 24 -17.58 9.79 -13.90
CA THR A 24 -17.52 9.06 -15.18
C THR A 24 -16.79 7.71 -15.07
N LEU A 25 -15.74 7.63 -14.25
CA LEU A 25 -15.02 6.38 -14.00
C LEU A 25 -15.84 5.42 -13.14
N ASN A 26 -16.56 5.90 -12.12
CA ASN A 26 -17.46 5.08 -11.31
C ASN A 26 -18.56 4.45 -12.16
N GLN A 27 -19.17 5.21 -13.08
CA GLN A 27 -20.19 4.68 -13.99
C GLN A 27 -19.63 3.58 -14.89
N ARG A 28 -18.39 3.76 -15.41
CA ARG A 28 -17.70 2.72 -16.20
C ARG A 28 -17.37 1.49 -15.34
N SER A 29 -16.91 1.69 -14.11
CA SER A 29 -16.62 0.60 -13.17
C SER A 29 -17.88 -0.22 -12.87
N ASN A 30 -19.00 0.45 -12.62
CA ASN A 30 -20.29 -0.21 -12.37
C ASN A 30 -20.77 -1.02 -13.58
N ARG A 31 -20.66 -0.48 -14.80
CA ARG A 31 -20.96 -1.23 -16.04
C ARG A 31 -20.09 -2.48 -16.17
N LEU A 32 -18.79 -2.38 -15.90
CA LEU A 32 -17.89 -3.55 -15.93
C LEU A 32 -18.23 -4.60 -14.86
N SER A 33 -18.70 -4.19 -13.68
CA SER A 33 -19.17 -5.11 -12.65
C SER A 33 -20.35 -5.95 -13.14
N TRP A 34 -21.33 -5.34 -13.81
CA TRP A 34 -22.45 -6.04 -14.44
C TRP A 34 -22.04 -6.95 -15.60
N VAL A 35 -21.12 -6.48 -16.46
CA VAL A 35 -20.57 -7.29 -17.56
C VAL A 35 -19.87 -8.54 -17.01
N ARG A 36 -19.07 -8.41 -15.96
CA ARG A 36 -18.40 -9.53 -15.30
C ARG A 36 -19.38 -10.55 -14.74
N LEU A 37 -20.45 -10.08 -14.08
CA LEU A 37 -21.52 -10.95 -13.57
C LEU A 37 -22.21 -11.71 -14.71
N THR A 38 -22.50 -11.01 -15.82
CA THR A 38 -23.12 -11.60 -17.00
C THR A 38 -22.23 -12.66 -17.62
N ILE A 39 -20.93 -12.39 -17.79
CA ILE A 39 -19.94 -13.36 -18.31
C ILE A 39 -19.90 -14.61 -17.43
N PHE A 40 -19.87 -14.42 -16.10
CA PHE A 40 -19.82 -15.54 -15.16
C PHE A 40 -21.07 -16.41 -15.23
N LEU A 41 -22.27 -15.80 -15.18
CA LEU A 41 -23.53 -16.52 -15.23
C LEU A 41 -23.74 -17.21 -16.59
N ALA A 42 -23.49 -16.51 -17.69
CA ALA A 42 -23.64 -17.06 -19.04
C ALA A 42 -22.66 -18.20 -19.29
N GLY A 43 -21.39 -18.05 -18.90
CA GLY A 43 -20.39 -19.09 -19.07
C GLY A 43 -20.64 -20.31 -18.18
N LEU A 44 -21.13 -20.12 -16.95
CA LEU A 44 -21.56 -21.22 -16.09
C LEU A 44 -22.74 -21.99 -16.69
N PHE A 45 -23.77 -21.27 -17.15
CA PHE A 45 -24.93 -21.87 -17.80
C PHE A 45 -24.55 -22.65 -19.07
N LEU A 46 -23.71 -22.06 -19.93
CA LEU A 46 -23.23 -22.69 -21.16
C LEU A 46 -22.39 -23.94 -20.85
N SER A 47 -21.54 -23.89 -19.84
CA SER A 47 -20.74 -25.03 -19.39
C SER A 47 -21.60 -26.20 -18.91
N ILE A 48 -22.71 -25.94 -18.21
CA ILE A 48 -23.68 -26.95 -17.77
C ILE A 48 -24.40 -27.58 -18.97
N ILE A 49 -24.91 -26.78 -19.91
CA ILE A 49 -25.59 -27.30 -21.11
C ILE A 49 -24.64 -28.21 -21.91
N VAL A 50 -23.42 -27.76 -22.14
CA VAL A 50 -22.44 -28.53 -22.93
C VAL A 50 -21.96 -29.77 -22.19
N PHE A 51 -21.97 -29.77 -20.86
CA PHE A 51 -21.70 -30.98 -20.07
C PHE A 51 -22.73 -32.08 -20.38
N PHE A 52 -24.02 -31.73 -20.43
CA PHE A 52 -25.09 -32.69 -20.73
C PHE A 52 -25.15 -33.10 -22.21
N MET A 53 -24.77 -32.22 -23.15
CA MET A 53 -24.89 -32.50 -24.59
C MET A 53 -23.60 -33.04 -25.23
N GLY A 54 -22.44 -32.48 -24.88
CA GLY A 54 -21.16 -32.73 -25.52
C GLY A 54 -20.16 -33.51 -24.66
N GLY A 55 -20.48 -33.75 -23.38
CA GLY A 55 -19.60 -34.44 -22.44
C GLY A 55 -18.57 -33.53 -21.77
N TRP A 56 -17.82 -34.11 -20.83
CA TRP A 56 -17.01 -33.37 -19.87
C TRP A 56 -15.85 -32.55 -20.48
N LEU A 57 -15.22 -33.05 -21.56
CA LEU A 57 -14.10 -32.36 -22.22
C LEU A 57 -14.50 -31.01 -22.84
N TRP A 58 -15.65 -30.96 -23.52
CA TRP A 58 -16.15 -29.73 -24.15
C TRP A 58 -16.65 -28.71 -23.11
N SER A 59 -17.27 -29.20 -22.03
CA SER A 59 -17.64 -28.37 -20.88
C SER A 59 -16.41 -27.73 -20.23
N LEU A 60 -15.33 -28.50 -20.05
CA LEU A 60 -14.07 -28.00 -19.51
C LEU A 60 -13.44 -26.93 -20.41
N ALA A 61 -13.47 -27.13 -21.74
CA ALA A 61 -12.97 -26.13 -22.69
C ALA A 61 -13.74 -24.79 -22.60
N ILE A 62 -15.07 -24.84 -22.50
CA ILE A 62 -15.92 -23.64 -22.34
C ILE A 62 -15.68 -22.96 -21.00
N ALA A 63 -15.54 -23.74 -19.92
CA ALA A 63 -15.20 -23.21 -18.61
C ALA A 63 -13.85 -22.48 -18.64
N ALA A 64 -12.84 -23.05 -19.30
CA ALA A 64 -11.52 -22.43 -19.45
C ALA A 64 -11.60 -21.11 -20.25
N ILE A 65 -12.33 -21.08 -21.38
CA ILE A 65 -12.53 -19.86 -22.17
C ILE A 65 -13.26 -18.78 -21.34
N THR A 66 -14.32 -19.17 -20.64
CA THR A 66 -15.07 -18.27 -19.74
C THR A 66 -14.14 -17.68 -18.68
N LEU A 67 -13.29 -18.49 -18.07
CA LEU A 67 -12.33 -18.04 -17.06
C LEU A 67 -11.33 -17.03 -17.63
N ILE A 68 -10.84 -17.23 -18.86
CA ILE A 68 -9.95 -16.29 -19.55
C ILE A 68 -10.67 -14.95 -19.78
N VAL A 69 -11.86 -14.97 -20.37
CA VAL A 69 -12.65 -13.76 -20.66
C VAL A 69 -13.01 -13.01 -19.37
N PHE A 70 -13.41 -13.75 -18.33
CA PHE A 70 -13.68 -13.19 -17.00
C PHE A 70 -12.42 -12.53 -16.39
N SER A 71 -11.26 -13.18 -16.51
CA SER A 71 -9.99 -12.66 -15.99
C SER A 71 -9.59 -11.36 -16.69
N ILE A 72 -9.78 -11.27 -18.00
CA ILE A 72 -9.56 -10.03 -18.77
C ILE A 72 -10.50 -8.92 -18.28
N ALA A 73 -11.79 -9.22 -18.08
CA ALA A 73 -12.76 -8.25 -17.55
C ALA A 73 -12.37 -7.76 -16.14
N VAL A 74 -11.90 -8.66 -15.26
CA VAL A 74 -11.39 -8.33 -13.93
C VAL A 74 -10.15 -7.43 -14.02
N TYR A 75 -9.23 -7.70 -14.93
CA TYR A 75 -8.03 -6.89 -15.14
C TYR A 75 -8.38 -5.43 -15.48
N TYR A 76 -9.25 -5.21 -16.47
CA TYR A 76 -9.69 -3.87 -16.86
C TYR A 76 -10.45 -3.17 -15.73
N HIS A 77 -11.32 -3.89 -15.03
CA HIS A 77 -12.03 -3.34 -13.87
C HIS A 77 -11.05 -2.87 -12.78
N ARG A 78 -10.03 -3.67 -12.45
CA ARG A 78 -8.97 -3.28 -11.50
C ARG A 78 -8.21 -2.04 -11.97
N GLN A 79 -7.95 -1.89 -13.26
CA GLN A 79 -7.30 -0.70 -13.80
C GLN A 79 -8.17 0.56 -13.63
N ILE A 80 -9.48 0.46 -13.86
CA ILE A 80 -10.41 1.56 -13.62
C ILE A 80 -10.47 1.91 -12.13
N GLU A 81 -10.58 0.92 -11.24
CA GLU A 81 -10.58 1.15 -9.79
C GLU A 81 -9.30 1.85 -9.32
N ARG A 82 -8.11 1.41 -9.80
CA ARG A 82 -6.85 2.10 -9.51
C ARG A 82 -6.88 3.57 -9.97
N SER A 83 -7.46 3.84 -11.13
CA SER A 83 -7.64 5.22 -11.62
C SER A 83 -8.58 6.02 -10.72
N ILE A 84 -9.71 5.44 -10.30
CA ILE A 84 -10.66 6.07 -9.38
C ILE A 84 -9.97 6.44 -8.07
N THR A 85 -9.26 5.50 -7.44
CA THR A 85 -8.51 5.73 -6.20
C THR A 85 -7.51 6.86 -6.36
N ARG A 86 -6.71 6.85 -7.44
CA ARG A 86 -5.75 7.92 -7.74
C ARG A 86 -6.42 9.29 -7.84
N HIS A 87 -7.56 9.40 -8.52
CA HIS A 87 -8.28 10.67 -8.65
C HIS A 87 -8.96 11.11 -7.35
N LYS A 88 -9.46 10.17 -6.53
CA LYS A 88 -9.98 10.45 -5.19
C LYS A 88 -8.90 11.04 -4.28
N ILE A 89 -7.68 10.48 -4.31
CA ILE A 89 -6.55 11.03 -3.55
C ILE A 89 -6.15 12.41 -4.07
N TRP A 90 -6.11 12.62 -5.39
CA TRP A 90 -5.88 13.96 -5.95
C TRP A 90 -6.92 14.97 -5.45
N ARG A 91 -8.20 14.60 -5.46
CA ARG A 91 -9.29 15.44 -4.96
C ARG A 91 -9.07 15.76 -3.48
N GLN A 92 -8.72 14.75 -2.67
CA GLN A 92 -8.44 14.92 -1.24
C GLN A 92 -7.27 15.89 -0.99
N ILE A 93 -6.19 15.81 -1.76
CA ILE A 93 -5.06 16.74 -1.64
C ILE A 93 -5.54 18.18 -1.90
N LYS A 94 -6.30 18.39 -2.98
CA LYS A 94 -6.81 19.72 -3.34
C LYS A 94 -7.83 20.25 -2.32
N SER A 95 -8.75 19.42 -1.85
CA SER A 95 -9.72 19.82 -0.83
C SER A 95 -9.03 20.16 0.49
N THR A 96 -7.98 19.42 0.85
CA THR A 96 -7.19 19.73 2.05
C THR A 96 -6.48 21.09 1.92
N HIS A 97 -5.96 21.43 0.73
CA HIS A 97 -5.37 22.75 0.50
C HIS A 97 -6.40 23.88 0.66
N VAL A 98 -7.62 23.69 0.14
CA VAL A 98 -8.73 24.64 0.33
C VAL A 98 -9.08 24.77 1.81
N ALA A 99 -9.25 23.65 2.52
CA ALA A 99 -9.59 23.62 3.94
C ALA A 99 -8.54 24.37 4.79
N ARG A 100 -7.23 24.15 4.53
CA ARG A 100 -6.15 24.90 5.18
C ARG A 100 -6.20 26.40 4.89
N MET A 101 -6.49 26.79 3.65
CA MET A 101 -6.58 28.21 3.26
C MET A 101 -7.78 28.92 3.91
N GLN A 102 -8.84 28.18 4.24
CA GLN A 102 -10.07 28.67 4.87
C GLN A 102 -10.11 28.42 6.39
N LEU A 103 -9.10 27.75 6.96
CA LEU A 103 -9.09 27.29 8.36
C LEU A 103 -10.30 26.42 8.72
N ASP A 104 -10.77 25.62 7.75
CA ASP A 104 -11.85 24.65 7.95
C ASP A 104 -11.28 23.37 8.59
N TRP A 105 -11.12 23.42 9.91
CA TRP A 105 -10.50 22.37 10.69
C TRP A 105 -11.16 21.00 10.58
N ALA A 106 -12.47 20.94 10.35
CA ALA A 106 -13.20 19.68 10.20
C ALA A 106 -12.73 18.90 8.96
N ASN A 107 -12.25 19.61 7.94
CA ASN A 107 -11.77 19.04 6.68
C ASN A 107 -10.24 19.02 6.55
N ILE A 108 -9.51 19.45 7.58
CA ILE A 108 -8.05 19.27 7.66
C ILE A 108 -7.76 17.91 8.31
N PRO A 109 -6.99 17.02 7.66
CA PRO A 109 -6.65 15.72 8.22
C PRO A 109 -6.11 15.84 9.63
N SER A 110 -6.67 15.06 10.56
CA SER A 110 -6.17 14.99 11.92
C SER A 110 -4.78 14.34 11.94
N ILE A 111 -3.98 14.74 12.93
CA ILE A 111 -2.71 14.10 13.24
C ILE A 111 -2.93 13.29 14.50
N SER A 112 -2.31 12.11 14.62
CA SER A 112 -2.25 11.42 15.91
C SER A 112 -1.59 12.34 16.93
N THR A 113 -2.38 12.84 17.87
CA THR A 113 -1.90 13.74 18.91
C THR A 113 -1.25 12.89 19.99
N ALA A 114 0.08 12.91 20.06
CA ALA A 114 0.75 12.55 21.30
C ALA A 114 0.34 13.57 22.37
N SER A 115 0.27 13.15 23.63
CA SER A 115 0.01 14.07 24.74
C SER A 115 1.00 15.24 24.71
N PRO A 116 0.56 16.45 25.09
CA PRO A 116 1.45 17.59 25.26
C PRO A 116 2.64 17.24 26.15
N VAL A 117 3.80 17.80 25.85
CA VAL A 117 4.99 17.63 26.68
C VAL A 117 4.77 18.40 27.98
N ALA A 118 4.81 17.68 29.10
CA ALA A 118 4.68 18.29 30.41
C ALA A 118 5.75 19.37 30.62
N ASN A 119 5.34 20.53 31.13
CA ASN A 119 6.20 21.68 31.40
C ASN A 119 6.90 22.29 30.18
N HIS A 120 6.39 22.07 28.96
CA HIS A 120 6.92 22.76 27.79
C HIS A 120 6.60 24.27 27.85
N PRO A 121 7.57 25.17 27.61
CA PRO A 121 7.41 26.60 27.87
C PRO A 121 6.31 27.29 27.06
N PHE A 122 5.94 26.74 25.90
CA PHE A 122 4.99 27.38 24.98
C PHE A 122 4.08 26.42 24.19
N GLU A 123 4.12 25.10 24.44
CA GLU A 123 3.38 24.14 23.58
C GLU A 123 1.87 24.34 23.66
N THR A 124 1.36 24.43 24.90
CA THR A 124 -0.07 24.60 25.18
C THR A 124 -0.52 26.02 24.92
N ASP A 125 0.29 27.03 25.24
CA ASP A 125 -0.07 28.45 25.11
C ASP A 125 -0.21 28.88 23.65
N LEU A 126 0.60 28.31 22.75
CA LEU A 126 0.58 28.62 21.32
C LEU A 126 -0.16 27.56 20.47
N ASP A 127 -0.88 26.62 21.10
CA ASP A 127 -1.57 25.52 20.44
C ASP A 127 -0.69 24.82 19.38
N ILE A 128 0.56 24.48 19.75
CA ILE A 128 1.52 23.90 18.80
C ILE A 128 1.10 22.49 18.41
N THR A 129 0.58 21.72 19.37
CA THR A 129 0.11 20.33 19.18
C THR A 129 -1.33 20.18 19.67
N GLY A 130 -1.96 19.04 19.37
CA GLY A 130 -3.37 18.80 19.69
C GLY A 130 -4.31 19.02 18.49
N ASN A 131 -5.60 19.05 18.78
CA ASN A 131 -6.63 19.37 17.80
C ASN A 131 -6.64 20.88 17.53
N HIS A 132 -6.88 21.28 16.29
CA HIS A 132 -6.88 22.68 15.86
C HIS A 132 -5.53 23.41 16.09
N SER A 133 -4.43 22.66 15.99
CA SER A 133 -3.09 23.14 16.30
C SER A 133 -2.30 23.64 15.08
N LEU A 134 -1.24 24.41 15.34
CA LEU A 134 -0.29 24.83 14.31
C LEU A 134 0.30 23.63 13.56
N HIS A 135 0.65 22.56 14.28
CA HIS A 135 1.15 21.33 13.68
C HIS A 135 0.14 20.71 12.72
N GLN A 136 -1.15 20.62 13.10
CA GLN A 136 -2.23 20.15 12.23
C GLN A 136 -2.37 21.00 10.97
N LEU A 137 -2.25 22.33 11.12
CA LEU A 137 -2.42 23.26 10.01
C LEU A 137 -1.30 23.14 8.98
N ILE A 138 -0.04 23.12 9.41
CA ILE A 138 1.11 23.26 8.50
C ILE A 138 1.66 21.92 7.99
N THR A 139 1.44 20.82 8.71
CA THR A 139 2.06 19.55 8.31
C THR A 139 1.48 19.05 7.00
N THR A 140 2.35 18.64 6.09
CA THR A 140 1.98 17.94 4.84
C THR A 140 2.65 16.57 4.76
N ALA A 141 3.33 16.15 5.83
CA ALA A 141 3.99 14.87 5.92
C ALA A 141 2.97 13.72 5.92
N VAL A 142 3.24 12.71 5.10
CA VAL A 142 2.40 11.50 5.04
C VAL A 142 2.85 10.47 6.07
N SER A 143 4.17 10.25 6.22
CA SER A 143 4.73 9.29 7.18
C SER A 143 4.61 9.78 8.62
N PHE A 144 4.55 8.83 9.56
CA PHE A 144 4.51 9.12 10.99
C PHE A 144 5.77 9.85 11.46
N GLU A 145 6.95 9.37 11.06
CA GLU A 145 8.24 9.99 11.39
C GLU A 145 8.39 11.39 10.80
N GLY A 146 7.83 11.62 9.61
CA GLY A 146 7.79 12.95 9.00
C GLY A 146 6.95 13.92 9.83
N LYS A 147 5.79 13.49 10.32
CA LYS A 147 4.94 14.28 11.22
C LYS A 147 5.63 14.54 12.56
N GLN A 148 6.25 13.52 13.16
CA GLN A 148 7.00 13.69 14.42
C GLN A 148 8.17 14.67 14.26
N ARG A 149 8.90 14.60 13.15
CA ARG A 149 10.00 15.53 12.88
C ARG A 149 9.54 16.99 12.79
N VAL A 150 8.39 17.25 12.16
CA VAL A 150 7.81 18.61 12.14
C VAL A 150 7.43 19.06 13.55
N ARG A 151 6.81 18.19 14.34
CA ARG A 151 6.50 18.47 15.76
C ARG A 151 7.76 18.80 16.56
N GLU A 152 8.81 17.99 16.45
CA GLU A 152 10.10 18.22 17.13
C GLU A 152 10.70 19.57 16.75
N TRP A 153 10.60 19.98 15.49
CA TRP A 153 11.07 21.29 15.06
C TRP A 153 10.26 22.44 15.64
N LEU A 154 8.94 22.28 15.77
CA LEU A 154 8.06 23.30 16.35
C LEU A 154 8.24 23.43 17.87
N LEU A 155 8.56 22.33 18.56
CA LEU A 155 8.79 22.30 20.01
C LEU A 155 10.26 22.56 20.38
N HIS A 156 11.12 22.89 19.43
CA HIS A 156 12.53 23.12 19.73
C HIS A 156 12.73 24.46 20.44
N THR A 157 13.13 24.42 21.71
CA THR A 157 13.29 25.63 22.55
C THR A 157 14.56 26.43 22.26
N SER A 158 15.58 25.83 21.65
CA SER A 158 16.88 26.46 21.35
C SER A 158 17.20 26.47 19.85
N PRO A 159 16.45 27.19 19.01
CA PRO A 159 16.59 27.11 17.55
C PRO A 159 17.97 27.54 17.04
N ASP A 160 18.58 26.74 16.17
CA ASP A 160 19.79 27.11 15.44
C ASP A 160 19.44 27.93 14.17
N ILE A 161 19.89 29.18 14.15
CA ILE A 161 19.66 30.13 13.05
C ILE A 161 20.22 29.60 11.73
N GLN A 162 21.38 28.94 11.72
CA GLN A 162 21.98 28.44 10.48
C GLN A 162 21.16 27.32 9.88
N THR A 163 20.69 26.39 10.70
CA THR A 163 19.76 25.33 10.29
C THR A 163 18.43 25.89 9.79
N ILE A 164 17.87 26.90 10.45
CA ILE A 164 16.63 27.56 10.00
C ILE A 164 16.81 28.19 8.62
N ARG A 165 17.89 28.94 8.40
CA ARG A 165 18.17 29.58 7.10
C ARG A 165 18.31 28.56 5.98
N LYS A 166 19.00 27.45 6.21
CA LYS A 166 19.11 26.34 5.25
C LYS A 166 17.74 25.77 4.89
N ARG A 167 16.87 25.53 5.88
CA ARG A 167 15.50 25.04 5.64
C ARG A 167 14.64 26.06 4.90
N GLN A 168 14.75 27.34 5.23
CA GLN A 168 14.03 28.41 4.53
C GLN A 168 14.44 28.52 3.06
N ALA A 169 15.73 28.37 2.74
CA ALA A 169 16.21 28.30 1.36
C ALA A 169 15.57 27.13 0.59
N LEU A 170 15.57 25.93 1.18
CA LEU A 170 14.90 24.75 0.60
C LEU A 170 13.40 24.97 0.41
N LEU A 171 12.72 25.63 1.36
CA LEU A 171 11.31 25.96 1.23
C LEU A 171 11.05 26.97 0.09
N GLN A 172 11.93 27.96 -0.09
CA GLN A 172 11.84 28.92 -1.18
C GLN A 172 11.98 28.24 -2.55
N GLU A 173 12.93 27.31 -2.69
CA GLU A 173 13.10 26.49 -3.90
C GLU A 173 11.87 25.60 -4.17
N LEU A 174 11.31 24.99 -3.13
CA LEU A 174 10.16 24.10 -3.27
C LEU A 174 8.85 24.84 -3.51
N THR A 175 8.69 26.09 -3.07
CA THR A 175 7.44 26.88 -3.14
C THR A 175 6.82 26.99 -4.55
N PRO A 176 7.57 27.29 -5.63
CA PRO A 176 7.01 27.33 -6.99
C PRO A 176 6.62 25.94 -7.53
N LEU A 177 7.23 24.86 -7.02
CA LEU A 177 7.08 23.49 -7.52
C LEU A 177 5.79 22.81 -7.01
N SER A 178 4.63 23.44 -7.20
CA SER A 178 3.34 22.93 -6.69
C SER A 178 3.00 21.53 -7.21
N ARG A 179 3.22 21.27 -8.50
CA ARG A 179 2.99 19.95 -9.12
C ARG A 179 3.92 18.90 -8.55
N PHE A 180 5.16 19.26 -8.22
CA PHE A 180 6.11 18.36 -7.59
C PHE A 180 5.59 17.90 -6.24
N ARG A 181 5.27 18.86 -5.37
CA ARG A 181 4.78 18.60 -4.00
C ARG A 181 3.52 17.75 -4.00
N ASP A 182 2.53 18.11 -4.82
CA ASP A 182 1.28 17.36 -4.86
C ASP A 182 1.46 15.93 -5.44
N LYS A 183 2.33 15.74 -6.44
CA LYS A 183 2.65 14.39 -6.96
C LYS A 183 3.42 13.56 -5.95
N LEU A 184 4.32 14.17 -5.19
CA LEU A 184 5.03 13.51 -4.10
C LEU A 184 4.03 13.04 -3.04
N THR A 185 3.14 13.92 -2.57
CA THR A 185 2.07 13.56 -1.64
C THR A 185 1.15 12.47 -2.20
N LEU A 186 0.77 12.54 -3.48
CA LEU A 186 -0.03 11.51 -4.14
C LEU A 186 0.66 10.14 -4.09
N LYS A 187 1.93 10.08 -4.49
CA LYS A 187 2.70 8.83 -4.51
C LYS A 187 2.85 8.26 -3.10
N SER A 188 3.12 9.12 -2.12
CA SER A 188 3.18 8.71 -0.70
C SER A 188 1.84 8.18 -0.18
N LEU A 189 0.71 8.81 -0.52
CA LEU A 189 -0.63 8.34 -0.10
C LEU A 189 -1.04 7.04 -0.81
N LEU A 190 -0.69 6.88 -2.09
CA LEU A 190 -0.92 5.64 -2.82
C LEU A 190 -0.11 4.48 -2.23
N ALA A 191 1.14 4.75 -1.85
CA ALA A 191 2.00 3.79 -1.16
C ALA A 191 1.41 3.39 0.21
N SER A 192 0.93 4.36 1.00
CA SER A 192 0.36 4.09 2.32
C SER A 192 -1.03 3.44 2.32
N THR A 193 -1.79 3.54 1.23
CA THR A 193 -3.15 2.94 1.15
C THR A 193 -3.09 1.42 0.91
N ASN A 194 -2.00 0.92 0.32
CA ASN A 194 -1.89 -0.48 -0.08
C ASN A 194 -1.44 -1.42 1.05
N VAL A 195 -0.98 -0.89 2.20
CA VAL A 195 -0.51 -1.69 3.33
C VAL A 195 -1.22 -1.19 4.59
N ALA A 196 -1.89 -2.10 5.28
CA ALA A 196 -2.80 -1.83 6.38
C ALA A 196 -2.11 -1.26 7.64
N GLU A 197 -0.79 -1.11 7.63
CA GLU A 197 -0.04 -0.55 8.73
C GLU A 197 0.79 0.63 8.25
N HIS A 198 0.64 1.73 8.97
CA HIS A 198 1.45 2.94 8.87
C HIS A 198 2.90 2.53 8.63
N LEU A 199 3.54 3.06 7.59
CA LEU A 199 4.97 2.91 7.33
C LEU A 199 5.76 2.91 8.64
N GLU A 200 6.09 1.72 9.15
CA GLU A 200 6.88 1.58 10.36
C GLU A 200 8.34 1.77 9.95
N GLY A 201 8.70 3.03 9.69
CA GLY A 201 10.07 3.41 9.36
C GLY A 201 11.05 2.92 10.43
N LYS A 202 10.59 2.83 11.69
CA LYS A 202 11.33 2.19 12.78
C LYS A 202 11.62 0.70 12.56
N ARG A 203 10.68 -0.12 12.07
CA ARG A 203 10.92 -1.55 11.80
C ARG A 203 11.95 -1.70 10.68
N LEU A 204 11.84 -0.90 9.62
CA LEU A 204 12.81 -0.87 8.52
C LEU A 204 14.20 -0.39 8.96
N LEU A 205 14.28 0.69 9.75
CA LEU A 205 15.54 1.21 10.28
C LEU A 205 16.17 0.24 11.27
N ASN A 206 15.36 -0.42 12.11
CA ASN A 206 15.84 -1.47 13.00
C ASN A 206 16.41 -2.63 12.17
N TRP A 207 15.75 -3.03 11.09
CA TRP A 207 16.28 -4.03 10.17
C TRP A 207 17.61 -3.61 9.52
N LEU A 208 17.72 -2.36 9.05
CA LEU A 208 18.98 -1.83 8.48
C LEU A 208 20.11 -1.73 9.51
N ASN A 209 19.77 -1.42 10.75
CA ASN A 209 20.71 -1.24 11.86
C ASN A 209 20.99 -2.54 12.62
N LEU A 210 20.36 -3.67 12.25
CA LEU A 210 20.70 -4.97 12.81
C LEU A 210 22.20 -5.22 12.51
N PRO A 211 23.04 -5.42 13.55
CA PRO A 211 24.42 -5.76 13.31
C PRO A 211 24.46 -7.02 12.45
N LYS A 212 25.26 -6.99 11.38
CA LYS A 212 25.61 -8.16 10.53
C LYS A 212 26.06 -9.41 11.32
N GLN A 213 26.31 -9.29 12.62
CA GLN A 213 26.67 -10.38 13.53
C GLN A 213 25.54 -11.37 13.83
N GLN A 214 24.29 -11.09 13.45
CA GLN A 214 23.20 -12.07 13.53
C GLN A 214 23.09 -12.99 12.30
N GLU A 215 24.13 -13.04 11.46
CA GLU A 215 24.34 -14.09 10.42
C GLU A 215 24.66 -15.48 11.03
N THR A 216 24.50 -15.65 12.35
CA THR A 216 24.57 -16.97 13.00
C THR A 216 23.21 -17.39 13.54
N HIS A 217 22.12 -17.14 12.80
CA HIS A 217 21.05 -18.11 12.81
C HIS A 217 21.61 -19.37 12.15
N GLN A 218 22.19 -20.22 12.99
CA GLN A 218 22.65 -21.55 12.67
C GLN A 218 21.42 -22.41 12.34
N GLN A 219 20.72 -22.08 11.25
CA GLN A 219 19.87 -23.02 10.56
C GLN A 219 20.80 -24.15 10.19
N SER A 220 20.77 -25.20 11.02
CA SER A 220 21.47 -26.43 10.75
C SER A 220 21.18 -26.78 9.29
N ARG A 221 22.21 -26.97 8.48
CA ARG A 221 22.07 -27.37 7.06
C ARG A 221 21.11 -28.55 6.92
N LEU A 222 21.03 -29.36 7.98
CA LEU A 222 20.09 -30.45 8.17
C LEU A 222 18.61 -30.03 8.07
N THR A 223 18.18 -28.89 8.61
CA THR A 223 16.80 -28.40 8.50
C THR A 223 16.42 -28.07 7.05
N ILE A 224 17.34 -27.47 6.29
CA ILE A 224 17.14 -27.17 4.86
C ILE A 224 17.11 -28.46 4.04
N ILE A 225 18.02 -29.40 4.32
CA ILE A 225 18.07 -30.70 3.66
C ILE A 225 16.79 -31.51 3.95
N VAL A 226 16.33 -31.56 5.20
CA VAL A 226 15.09 -32.27 5.55
C VAL A 226 13.87 -31.62 4.88
N ALA A 227 13.78 -30.28 4.84
CA ALA A 227 12.67 -29.59 4.19
C ALA A 227 12.65 -29.80 2.66
N THR A 228 13.82 -29.78 2.02
CA THR A 228 13.93 -30.02 0.56
C THR A 228 13.62 -31.47 0.20
N VAL A 229 14.17 -32.44 0.94
CA VAL A 229 13.86 -33.88 0.75
C VAL A 229 12.37 -34.13 0.92
N LEU A 230 11.75 -33.56 1.96
CA LEU A 230 10.32 -33.76 2.23
C LEU A 230 9.43 -33.12 1.16
N SER A 231 9.82 -31.96 0.62
CA SER A 231 9.10 -31.29 -0.47
C SER A 231 9.21 -32.08 -1.78
N VAL A 232 10.41 -32.54 -2.14
CA VAL A 232 10.65 -33.38 -3.32
C VAL A 232 9.90 -34.71 -3.20
N LEU A 233 9.93 -35.35 -2.03
CA LEU A 233 9.19 -36.58 -1.76
C LEU A 233 7.68 -36.38 -1.93
N THR A 234 7.15 -35.26 -1.45
CA THR A 234 5.72 -34.94 -1.60
C THR A 234 5.34 -34.75 -3.06
N ILE A 235 6.14 -34.01 -3.84
CA ILE A 235 5.91 -33.82 -5.29
C ILE A 235 6.00 -35.15 -6.03
N ALA A 236 7.01 -35.98 -5.73
CA ALA A 236 7.19 -37.28 -6.36
C ALA A 236 6.00 -38.22 -6.08
N LEU A 237 5.50 -38.28 -4.84
CA LEU A 237 4.34 -39.09 -4.46
C LEU A 237 3.04 -38.61 -5.12
N VAL A 238 2.86 -37.30 -5.28
CA VAL A 238 1.71 -36.73 -6.02
C VAL A 238 1.78 -37.10 -7.49
N LEU A 239 2.96 -37.00 -8.12
CA LEU A 239 3.15 -37.39 -9.52
C LEU A 239 2.95 -38.89 -9.73
N LEU A 240 3.52 -39.75 -8.87
CA LEU A 240 3.33 -41.21 -8.95
C LEU A 240 1.87 -41.63 -8.76
N ASN A 241 1.12 -40.91 -7.91
CA ASN A 241 -0.31 -41.14 -7.76
C ASN A 241 -1.09 -40.69 -9.02
N SER A 242 -0.70 -39.58 -9.67
CA SER A 242 -1.36 -39.12 -10.90
C SER A 242 -1.20 -40.09 -12.09
N PHE A 243 -0.14 -40.90 -12.11
CA PHE A 243 0.06 -41.96 -13.10
C PHE A 243 -0.56 -43.32 -12.69
N ALA A 244 -1.39 -43.35 -11.64
CA ALA A 244 -2.12 -44.52 -11.14
C ALA A 244 -1.23 -45.73 -10.73
N LEU A 245 0.06 -45.50 -10.44
CA LEU A 245 1.02 -46.57 -10.10
C LEU A 245 0.95 -47.05 -8.63
N ILE A 246 0.31 -46.31 -7.72
CA ILE A 246 0.25 -46.63 -6.28
C ILE A 246 -1.18 -46.45 -5.76
N GLY A 247 -1.78 -47.51 -5.23
CA GLY A 247 -3.18 -47.55 -4.76
C GLY A 247 -3.51 -46.72 -3.50
N PRO A 248 -2.67 -46.69 -2.45
CA PRO A 248 -2.98 -45.89 -1.24
C PRO A 248 -2.57 -44.41 -1.36
N GLN A 249 -3.33 -43.53 -0.69
CA GLN A 249 -3.14 -42.06 -0.66
C GLN A 249 -1.94 -41.63 0.23
N TYR A 250 -0.77 -42.23 0.03
CA TYR A 250 0.45 -41.93 0.80
C TYR A 250 0.91 -40.47 0.70
N TRP A 251 0.48 -39.75 -0.34
CA TRP A 251 0.72 -38.31 -0.49
C TRP A 251 0.11 -37.50 0.66
N ILE A 252 -1.01 -37.94 1.24
CA ILE A 252 -1.66 -37.25 2.37
C ILE A 252 -0.76 -37.31 3.61
N ILE A 253 -0.15 -38.47 3.87
CA ILE A 253 0.76 -38.66 5.01
C ILE A 253 2.02 -37.80 4.84
N ALA A 254 2.57 -37.73 3.62
CA ALA A 254 3.72 -36.88 3.31
C ALA A 254 3.39 -35.38 3.48
N VAL A 255 2.20 -34.95 3.04
CA VAL A 255 1.72 -33.57 3.25
C VAL A 255 1.56 -33.28 4.75
N LEU A 256 0.94 -34.17 5.52
CA LEU A 256 0.77 -33.99 6.98
C LEU A 256 2.12 -33.93 7.71
N LEU A 257 3.08 -34.78 7.34
CA LEU A 257 4.45 -34.74 7.88
C LEU A 257 5.16 -33.44 7.51
N SER A 258 4.99 -32.95 6.29
CA SER A 258 5.55 -31.66 5.86
C SER A 258 4.98 -30.50 6.68
N ILE A 259 3.65 -30.46 6.84
CA ILE A 259 2.98 -29.43 7.64
C ILE A 259 3.43 -29.49 9.10
N GLY A 260 3.54 -30.69 9.68
CA GLY A 260 4.03 -30.90 11.04
C GLY A 260 5.47 -30.42 11.24
N TRP A 261 6.37 -30.79 10.34
CA TRP A 261 7.77 -30.36 10.37
C TRP A 261 7.91 -28.84 10.21
N PHE A 262 7.22 -28.26 9.22
CA PHE A 262 7.19 -26.82 9.01
C PHE A 262 6.60 -26.08 10.21
N SER A 263 5.54 -26.59 10.84
CA SER A 263 4.95 -25.98 12.04
C SER A 263 5.91 -26.03 13.23
N ALA A 264 6.54 -27.18 13.51
CA ALA A 264 7.47 -27.35 14.62
C ALA A 264 8.73 -26.46 14.49
N LYS A 265 9.24 -26.31 13.26
CA LYS A 265 10.39 -25.46 12.95
C LYS A 265 10.01 -24.00 12.67
N ARG A 266 8.77 -23.57 12.93
CA ARG A 266 8.34 -22.17 12.78
C ARG A 266 9.14 -21.21 13.68
N LYS A 267 9.43 -21.62 14.93
CA LYS A 267 10.22 -20.79 15.88
C LYS A 267 11.69 -20.62 15.50
N GLU A 268 12.32 -21.63 14.89
CA GLU A 268 13.73 -21.59 14.44
C GLU A 268 13.92 -20.87 13.10
N ARG A 269 12.89 -20.88 12.24
CA ARG A 269 12.91 -20.14 10.97
C ARG A 269 12.72 -18.64 11.16
N GLY A 270 12.42 -18.19 12.37
CA GLY A 270 12.16 -16.79 12.69
C GLY A 270 11.02 -16.21 11.86
N ASP A 271 10.86 -14.90 11.97
CA ASP A 271 9.94 -14.13 11.14
C ASP A 271 10.42 -13.96 9.71
N LEU A 272 11.38 -14.74 9.21
CA LEU A 272 11.99 -14.54 7.88
C LEU A 272 10.98 -14.39 6.75
N PHE A 273 9.87 -15.15 6.76
CA PHE A 273 8.81 -14.99 5.76
C PHE A 273 8.00 -13.70 5.95
N GLU A 274 7.68 -13.35 7.20
CA GLU A 274 6.97 -12.13 7.54
C GLU A 274 7.83 -10.88 7.26
N ASP A 275 9.10 -10.92 7.65
CA ASP A 275 10.10 -9.89 7.37
C ASP A 275 10.37 -9.76 5.88
N SER A 276 10.46 -10.86 5.12
CA SER A 276 10.64 -10.79 3.65
C SER A 276 9.42 -10.14 2.98
N TYR A 277 8.22 -10.49 3.42
CA TYR A 277 6.98 -9.92 2.89
C TYR A 277 6.88 -8.42 3.26
N PHE A 278 7.16 -8.08 4.52
CA PHE A 278 7.23 -6.70 5.00
C PHE A 278 8.27 -5.87 4.23
N LEU A 279 9.48 -6.40 4.03
CA LEU A 279 10.53 -5.70 3.29
C LEU A 279 10.16 -5.51 1.83
N HIS A 280 9.62 -6.53 1.17
CA HIS A 280 9.15 -6.42 -0.22
C HIS A 280 8.13 -5.28 -0.36
N ASP A 281 7.14 -5.25 0.52
CA ASP A 281 6.09 -4.24 0.51
C ASP A 281 6.64 -2.84 0.86
N ALA A 282 7.51 -2.73 1.86
CA ALA A 282 8.14 -1.48 2.26
C ALA A 282 9.05 -0.91 1.14
N PHE A 283 9.86 -1.74 0.50
CA PHE A 283 10.71 -1.32 -0.62
C PHE A 283 9.90 -0.99 -1.87
N ALA A 284 8.82 -1.72 -2.17
CA ALA A 284 7.93 -1.37 -3.29
C ALA A 284 7.26 -0.01 -3.10
N GLN A 285 6.92 0.35 -1.86
CA GLN A 285 6.40 1.67 -1.52
C GLN A 285 7.45 2.76 -1.69
N LEU A 286 8.64 2.55 -1.11
CA LEU A 286 9.73 3.53 -1.14
C LEU A 286 10.29 3.71 -2.56
N SER A 287 10.38 2.65 -3.36
CA SER A 287 10.88 2.73 -4.74
C SER A 287 10.03 3.67 -5.59
N THR A 288 8.70 3.60 -5.46
CA THR A 288 7.78 4.49 -6.20
C THR A 288 7.98 5.98 -5.86
N ILE A 289 8.38 6.26 -4.62
CA ILE A 289 8.66 7.60 -4.10
C ILE A 289 10.07 8.04 -4.53
N PHE A 290 11.09 7.22 -4.32
CA PHE A 290 12.47 7.52 -4.68
C PHE A 290 12.67 7.66 -6.17
N GLU A 291 12.09 6.77 -6.98
CA GLU A 291 12.11 6.88 -8.44
C GLU A 291 11.56 8.25 -8.87
N TYR A 292 10.51 8.74 -8.21
CA TYR A 292 9.98 10.07 -8.52
C TYR A 292 10.90 11.22 -8.08
N LEU A 293 11.59 11.08 -6.95
CA LEU A 293 12.53 12.09 -6.46
C LEU A 293 13.78 12.15 -7.34
N GLU A 294 14.28 11.00 -7.79
CA GLU A 294 15.51 10.87 -8.59
C GLU A 294 15.30 11.24 -10.07
N THR A 295 14.11 11.00 -10.61
CA THR A 295 13.78 11.30 -12.03
C THR A 295 13.10 12.65 -12.22
N TYR A 296 12.94 13.45 -11.16
CA TYR A 296 12.32 14.77 -11.30
C TYR A 296 13.30 15.75 -12.00
N PRO A 297 12.89 16.36 -13.13
CA PRO A 297 13.74 17.27 -13.90
C PRO A 297 13.88 18.65 -13.22
#